data_AF-A0A3A8KKP4-F1
#
_entry.id   AF-A0A3A8KKP4-F1
#
_cell.length_a   1.000
_cell.length_b   1.000
_cell.length_c   1.000
_cell.angle_alpha   90.00
_cell.angle_beta   90.00
_cell.angle_gamma   90.00
#
_symmetry.space_group_name_H-M   'P 1'
#
loop_
_entity.id
_entity.type
_entity.pdbx_description
1 polymer ?
#
loop_
_entity_poly.entity_id
_entity_poly.type
_entity_poly.pdbx_seq_one_letter_code
_entity_poly.pdbx_strand_id
1 'polypeptide(L)'
;MARIEYLLVECAKEAHFKINEREYGEGKSPDDAECMREVGKDKAGDPVPRQAELGRMKHERAFKCVQQEILRLFPENISIEPRYGPDGKLGGYTLTSQRTGSMKPDVAIHASGQPGQVQCIYDFKFPCTKAGKEKPGSYPNTQDQMIRYKQLGGKCNPAIVTPQLGVIRD
;
A
#
# COMPACT_ATOMS: atom_id res chain seq x y z
N MET A 1 17.93 -2.85 0.10
CA MET A 1 16.68 -3.30 -0.56
C MET A 1 16.08 -4.52 0.11
N ALA A 2 16.70 -5.71 0.04
CA ALA A 2 16.12 -6.96 0.59
C ALA A 2 15.65 -6.87 2.06
N ARG A 3 16.39 -6.17 2.93
CA ARG A 3 15.98 -5.98 4.33
C ARG A 3 14.71 -5.13 4.48
N ILE A 4 14.55 -4.06 3.70
CA ILE A 4 13.38 -3.20 3.76
C ILE A 4 12.15 -3.95 3.24
N GLU A 5 12.31 -4.67 2.13
CA GLU A 5 11.24 -5.52 1.59
C GLU A 5 10.78 -6.60 2.57
N TYR A 6 11.72 -7.28 3.21
CA TYR A 6 11.40 -8.21 4.29
C TYR A 6 10.55 -7.55 5.37
N LEU A 7 10.96 -6.38 5.87
CA LEU A 7 10.23 -5.67 6.92
C LEU A 7 8.85 -5.17 6.44
N LEU A 8 8.73 -4.74 5.18
CA LEU A 8 7.42 -4.37 4.60
C LEU A 8 6.48 -5.58 4.59
N VAL A 9 6.97 -6.76 4.17
CA VAL A 9 6.18 -7.99 4.19
C VAL A 9 5.77 -8.36 5.61
N GLU A 10 6.67 -8.27 6.59
CA GLU A 10 6.33 -8.54 7.99
C GLU A 10 5.30 -7.55 8.53
N CYS A 11 5.38 -6.26 8.17
CA CYS A 11 4.35 -5.28 8.52
C CYS A 11 2.99 -5.58 7.86
N ALA A 12 2.98 -6.07 6.62
CA ALA A 12 1.75 -6.49 5.96
C ALA A 12 1.13 -7.71 6.65
N LYS A 13 1.94 -8.73 6.98
CA LYS A 13 1.49 -9.92 7.71
C LYS A 13 0.95 -9.58 9.08
N GLU A 14 1.67 -8.75 9.84
CA GLU A 14 1.26 -8.32 11.16
C GLU A 14 -0.07 -7.55 11.11
N ALA A 15 -0.19 -6.60 10.18
CA ALA A 15 -1.44 -5.86 9.98
C ALA A 15 -2.60 -6.79 9.62
N HIS A 16 -2.38 -7.74 8.72
CA HIS A 16 -3.38 -8.72 8.34
C HIS A 16 -3.85 -9.56 9.53
N PHE A 17 -2.90 -10.11 10.28
CA PHE A 17 -3.17 -10.97 11.44
C PHE A 17 -3.88 -10.21 12.56
N LYS A 18 -3.30 -9.10 13.03
CA LYS A 18 -3.85 -8.34 14.17
C LYS A 18 -5.25 -7.77 13.90
N ILE A 19 -5.50 -7.32 12.67
CA ILE A 19 -6.84 -6.84 12.31
C ILE A 19 -7.83 -8.01 12.20
N ASN A 20 -7.46 -9.12 11.60
CA ASN A 20 -8.38 -10.26 11.52
C ASN A 20 -8.70 -10.84 12.92
N GLU A 21 -7.70 -10.99 13.80
CA GLU A 21 -7.93 -11.44 15.18
C GLU A 21 -8.85 -10.51 15.94
N ARG A 22 -8.63 -9.19 15.84
CA ARG A 22 -9.47 -8.21 16.51
C ARG A 22 -10.92 -8.28 16.06
N GLU A 23 -11.15 -8.44 14.75
CA GLU A 23 -12.49 -8.35 14.17
C GLU A 23 -13.25 -9.67 14.18
N TYR A 24 -12.55 -10.81 14.18
CA TYR A 24 -13.15 -12.13 14.01
C TYR A 24 -12.79 -13.14 15.11
N GLY A 25 -11.75 -12.87 15.90
CA GLY A 25 -11.21 -13.80 16.91
C GLY A 25 -10.01 -14.59 16.41
N GLU A 26 -9.32 -15.27 17.34
CA GLU A 26 -8.07 -15.99 17.10
C GLU A 26 -8.19 -16.99 15.93
N GLY A 27 -7.24 -16.91 15.00
CA GLY A 27 -7.14 -17.80 13.83
C GLY A 27 -8.24 -17.63 12.78
N LYS A 28 -9.21 -16.73 12.97
CA LYS A 28 -10.31 -16.52 12.04
C LYS A 28 -9.99 -15.46 11.00
N SER A 29 -10.63 -15.57 9.84
CA SER A 29 -10.50 -14.64 8.73
C SER A 29 -11.82 -14.58 7.96
N PRO A 30 -12.15 -13.44 7.34
CA PRO A 30 -13.40 -13.30 6.59
C PRO A 30 -13.40 -14.21 5.36
N ASP A 31 -14.55 -14.80 5.08
CA ASP A 31 -14.85 -15.44 3.81
C ASP A 31 -15.35 -14.41 2.78
N ASP A 32 -15.63 -14.86 1.55
CA ASP A 32 -16.04 -13.96 0.48
C ASP A 32 -17.39 -13.27 0.76
N ALA A 33 -18.30 -13.94 1.47
CA ALA A 33 -19.59 -13.36 1.85
C ALA A 33 -19.39 -12.22 2.87
N GLU A 34 -18.56 -12.43 3.89
CA GLU A 34 -18.20 -11.41 4.86
C GLU A 34 -17.44 -10.26 4.20
N CYS A 35 -16.54 -10.54 3.25
CA CYS A 35 -15.82 -9.51 2.50
C CYS A 35 -16.74 -8.57 1.71
N MET A 36 -17.86 -9.10 1.19
CA MET A 36 -18.81 -8.38 0.36
C MET A 36 -19.99 -7.79 1.14
N ARG A 37 -20.13 -8.12 2.43
CA ARG A 37 -21.18 -7.58 3.29
C ARG A 37 -21.09 -6.05 3.33
N GLU A 38 -22.23 -5.39 3.13
CA GLU A 38 -22.34 -3.94 3.28
C GLU A 38 -22.19 -3.56 4.77
N VAL A 39 -21.30 -2.61 5.06
CA VAL A 39 -21.06 -2.09 6.41
C VAL A 39 -21.56 -0.66 6.60
N GLY A 40 -22.09 -0.04 5.55
CA GLY A 40 -22.61 1.31 5.55
C GLY A 40 -22.59 1.91 4.16
N LYS A 41 -22.75 3.23 4.11
CA LYS A 41 -22.70 4.03 2.87
C LYS A 41 -21.65 5.12 3.00
N ASP A 42 -21.01 5.46 1.89
CA ASP A 42 -20.08 6.58 1.85
C ASP A 42 -20.80 7.94 1.73
N LYS A 43 -20.04 9.03 1.51
CA LYS A 43 -20.60 10.38 1.39
C LYS A 43 -21.46 10.58 0.14
N ALA A 44 -21.26 9.78 -0.90
CA ALA A 44 -22.06 9.78 -2.12
C ALA A 44 -23.31 8.90 -1.99
N GLY A 45 -23.39 8.11 -0.92
CA GLY A 45 -24.48 7.16 -0.67
C GLY A 45 -24.19 5.77 -1.23
N ASP A 46 -22.98 5.52 -1.73
CA ASP A 46 -22.59 4.23 -2.31
C ASP A 46 -22.32 3.20 -1.19
N PRO A 47 -22.77 1.94 -1.35
CA PRO A 47 -22.48 0.88 -0.40
C PRO A 47 -20.98 0.68 -0.17
N VAL A 48 -20.57 0.65 1.08
CA VAL A 48 -19.20 0.32 1.47
C VAL A 48 -19.14 -1.16 1.81
N PRO A 49 -18.40 -1.99 1.05
CA PRO A 49 -18.22 -3.39 1.38
C PRO A 49 -17.21 -3.54 2.52
N ARG A 50 -17.38 -4.56 3.36
CA ARG A 50 -16.50 -4.86 4.49
C ARG A 50 -15.02 -4.96 4.10
N GLN A 51 -14.71 -5.47 2.91
CA GLN A 51 -13.33 -5.52 2.41
C GLN A 51 -12.65 -4.14 2.35
N ALA A 52 -13.39 -3.08 2.03
CA ALA A 52 -12.84 -1.72 1.97
C ALA A 52 -12.50 -1.21 3.37
N GLU A 53 -13.39 -1.45 4.34
CA GLU A 53 -13.16 -1.10 5.74
C GLU A 53 -11.98 -1.87 6.33
N LEU A 54 -11.92 -3.19 6.15
CA LEU A 54 -10.81 -4.03 6.59
C LEU A 54 -9.49 -3.62 5.93
N GLY A 55 -9.52 -3.28 4.64
CA GLY A 55 -8.37 -2.76 3.92
C GLY A 55 -7.83 -1.51 4.60
N ARG A 56 -8.69 -0.52 4.86
CA ARG A 56 -8.31 0.73 5.56
C ARG A 56 -7.67 0.47 6.92
N MET A 57 -8.28 -0.41 7.73
CA MET A 57 -7.75 -0.78 9.04
C MET A 57 -6.36 -1.43 8.95
N LYS A 58 -6.15 -2.28 7.94
CA LYS A 58 -4.87 -2.95 7.71
C LYS A 58 -3.79 -1.99 7.21
N HIS A 59 -4.11 -1.05 6.30
CA HIS A 59 -3.17 0.02 5.94
C HIS A 59 -2.75 0.83 7.15
N GLU A 60 -3.71 1.28 7.97
CA GLU A 60 -3.41 2.05 9.19
C GLU A 60 -2.45 1.28 10.13
N ARG A 61 -2.69 -0.02 10.31
CA ARG A 61 -1.82 -0.86 11.15
C ARG A 61 -0.44 -1.09 10.53
N ALA A 62 -0.38 -1.28 9.21
CA ALA A 62 0.87 -1.47 8.47
C ALA A 62 1.74 -0.21 8.53
N PHE A 63 1.17 0.98 8.36
CA PHE A 63 1.91 2.24 8.47
C PHE A 63 2.51 2.43 9.86
N LYS A 64 1.76 2.11 10.93
CA LYS A 64 2.31 2.12 12.30
C LYS A 64 3.49 1.17 12.45
N CYS A 65 3.41 -0.03 11.86
CA CYS A 65 4.55 -0.96 11.85
C CYS A 65 5.74 -0.40 11.06
N VAL A 66 5.52 0.18 9.87
CA VAL A 66 6.59 0.79 9.06
C VAL A 66 7.29 1.91 9.83
N GLN A 67 6.54 2.74 10.56
CA GLN A 67 7.10 3.78 11.43
C GLN A 67 8.01 3.19 12.53
N GLN A 68 7.55 2.12 13.19
CA GLN A 68 8.25 1.51 14.34
C GLN A 68 9.48 0.70 13.92
N GLU A 69 9.37 -0.06 12.84
CA GLU A 69 10.35 -1.07 12.46
C GLU A 69 11.29 -0.61 11.34
N ILE A 70 10.80 0.20 10.40
CA ILE A 70 11.56 0.56 9.20
C ILE A 70 12.10 1.98 9.32
N LEU A 71 11.22 2.96 9.59
CA LEU A 71 11.64 4.37 9.66
C LEU A 71 12.64 4.59 10.80
N ARG A 72 12.53 3.86 11.90
CA ARG A 72 13.51 3.86 12.99
C ARG A 72 14.92 3.43 12.55
N LEU A 73 15.01 2.51 11.58
CA LEU A 73 16.28 1.98 11.07
C LEU A 73 16.80 2.76 9.86
N PHE A 74 15.90 3.36 9.08
CA PHE A 74 16.20 4.05 7.82
C PHE A 74 15.51 5.43 7.76
N PRO A 75 15.74 6.33 8.73
CA PRO A 75 14.98 7.57 8.86
C PRO A 75 15.13 8.51 7.66
N GLU A 76 16.28 8.47 7.00
CA GLU A 76 16.61 9.35 5.88
C GLU A 76 16.23 8.81 4.49
N ASN A 77 15.75 7.56 4.41
CA ASN A 77 15.57 6.85 3.14
C ASN A 77 14.12 6.46 2.85
N ILE A 78 13.21 6.65 3.79
CA ILE A 78 11.84 6.15 3.72
C ILE A 78 10.86 7.30 3.92
N SER A 79 9.93 7.41 2.99
CA SER A 79 8.72 8.21 3.16
C SER A 79 7.50 7.30 3.21
N ILE A 80 6.64 7.56 4.18
CA ILE A 80 5.34 6.87 4.33
C ILE A 80 4.28 7.81 3.80
N GLU A 81 3.43 7.28 2.91
CA GLU A 81 2.37 8.03 2.26
C GLU A 81 2.82 9.35 1.58
N PRO A 82 4.01 9.41 0.92
CA PRO A 82 4.44 10.62 0.23
C PRO A 82 3.49 10.94 -0.91
N ARG A 83 3.51 12.20 -1.35
CA ARG A 83 2.69 12.67 -2.44
C ARG A 83 3.55 13.32 -3.50
N TYR A 84 3.43 12.81 -4.73
CA TYR A 84 4.17 13.28 -5.89
C TYR A 84 3.23 13.86 -6.94
N GLY A 85 3.58 15.03 -7.48
CA GLY A 85 2.82 15.69 -8.55
C GLY A 85 3.73 16.20 -9.65
N PRO A 86 3.17 16.53 -10.83
CA PRO A 86 3.94 17.08 -11.94
C PRO A 86 4.71 18.34 -11.51
N ASP A 87 5.98 18.46 -11.91
CA ASP A 87 6.83 19.60 -11.56
C ASP A 87 6.95 20.65 -12.69
N GLY A 88 6.16 20.50 -13.75
CA GLY A 88 6.18 21.36 -14.93
C GLY A 88 7.24 20.99 -15.96
N LYS A 89 8.17 20.08 -15.64
CA LYS A 89 9.06 19.46 -16.64
C LYS A 89 8.34 18.27 -17.28
N LEU A 90 8.62 18.03 -18.56
CA LEU A 90 8.03 16.89 -19.26
C LEU A 90 8.44 15.58 -18.57
N GLY A 91 7.48 14.88 -17.97
CA GLY A 91 7.72 13.64 -17.22
C GLY A 91 8.36 13.83 -15.84
N GLY A 92 8.51 15.06 -15.35
CA GLY A 92 9.07 15.34 -14.03
C GLY A 92 8.01 15.30 -12.93
N TYR A 93 8.37 14.65 -11.82
CA TYR A 93 7.54 14.55 -10.61
C TYR A 93 8.32 14.99 -9.38
N THR A 94 7.68 15.76 -8.51
CA THR A 94 8.26 16.22 -7.24
C THR A 94 7.27 16.09 -6.10
N LEU A 95 7.76 16.19 -4.86
CA LEU A 95 6.89 16.23 -3.68
C LEU A 95 5.91 17.39 -3.77
N THR A 96 4.65 17.14 -3.41
CA THR A 96 3.60 18.15 -3.44
C THR A 96 2.58 17.96 -2.33
N SER A 97 1.96 19.06 -1.89
CA SER A 97 0.77 19.03 -1.05
C SER A 97 -0.54 18.95 -1.85
N GLN A 98 -0.48 19.20 -3.16
CA GLN A 98 -1.65 19.20 -4.05
C GLN A 98 -2.23 17.79 -4.18
N ARG A 99 -3.49 17.61 -3.78
CA ARG A 99 -4.16 16.29 -3.86
C ARG A 99 -4.53 15.92 -5.29
N THR A 100 -5.15 16.84 -6.02
CA THR A 100 -5.67 16.60 -7.37
C THR A 100 -4.52 16.28 -8.32
N GLY A 101 -4.64 15.18 -9.06
CA GLY A 101 -3.64 14.75 -10.05
C GLY A 101 -2.38 14.11 -9.48
N SER A 102 -2.17 14.17 -8.16
CA SER A 102 -0.99 13.56 -7.52
C SER A 102 -1.07 12.04 -7.39
N MET A 103 0.09 11.43 -7.24
CA MET A 103 0.28 10.03 -6.88
C MET A 103 0.66 9.93 -5.41
N LYS A 104 0.06 8.97 -4.70
CA LYS A 104 0.27 8.76 -3.26
C LYS A 104 0.56 7.28 -2.99
N PRO A 105 1.78 6.79 -3.27
CA PRO A 105 2.18 5.44 -2.87
C PRO A 105 2.21 5.32 -1.35
N ASP A 106 2.09 4.10 -0.85
CA ASP A 106 2.16 3.84 0.59
C ASP A 106 3.56 4.04 1.15
N VAL A 107 4.58 3.58 0.41
CA VAL A 107 5.99 3.72 0.81
C VAL A 107 6.84 4.05 -0.41
N ALA A 108 7.65 5.10 -0.28
CA ALA A 108 8.72 5.38 -1.22
C ALA A 108 10.08 5.24 -0.52
N ILE A 109 10.97 4.45 -1.14
CA ILE A 109 12.38 4.45 -0.81
C ILE A 109 13.05 5.49 -1.69
N HIS A 110 13.87 6.35 -1.12
CA HIS A 110 14.52 7.44 -1.82
C HIS A 110 15.99 7.59 -1.43
N ALA A 111 16.74 8.41 -2.16
CA ALA A 111 18.11 8.76 -1.77
C ALA A 111 18.11 9.42 -0.37
N SER A 112 19.21 9.25 0.37
CA SER A 112 19.33 9.72 1.74
C SER A 112 19.06 11.23 1.84
N GLY A 113 18.08 11.62 2.65
CA GLY A 113 17.68 13.01 2.86
C GLY A 113 17.01 13.66 1.65
N GLN A 114 16.65 12.89 0.61
CA GLN A 114 16.17 13.43 -0.66
C GLN A 114 14.88 12.72 -1.13
N PRO A 115 13.70 13.03 -0.54
CA PRO A 115 12.47 12.30 -0.84
C PRO A 115 11.92 12.46 -2.26
N GLY A 116 12.39 13.46 -3.01
CA GLY A 116 12.11 13.62 -4.43
C GLY A 116 12.91 12.68 -5.34
N GLN A 117 14.00 12.09 -4.85
CA GLN A 117 14.82 11.13 -5.61
C GLN A 117 14.40 9.70 -5.29
N VAL A 118 13.25 9.31 -5.84
CA VAL A 118 12.68 7.97 -5.69
C VAL A 118 13.66 6.91 -6.21
N GLN A 119 13.85 5.87 -5.41
CA GLN A 119 14.57 4.65 -5.78
C GLN A 119 13.59 3.51 -6.06
N CYS A 120 12.63 3.26 -5.16
CA CYS A 120 11.66 2.16 -5.28
C CYS A 120 10.33 2.55 -4.64
N ILE A 121 9.22 2.12 -5.25
CA ILE A 121 7.85 2.39 -4.80
C ILE A 121 7.17 1.10 -4.36
N TYR A 122 6.46 1.15 -3.24
CA TYR A 122 5.67 0.04 -2.70
C TYR A 122 4.27 0.51 -2.32
N ASP A 123 3.27 -0.31 -2.63
CA ASP A 123 1.86 -0.12 -2.25
C ASP A 123 1.37 -1.39 -1.53
N PHE A 124 0.84 -1.28 -0.32
CA PHE A 124 0.26 -2.44 0.36
C PHE A 124 -1.05 -2.82 -0.32
N LYS A 125 -1.29 -4.12 -0.45
CA LYS A 125 -2.59 -4.66 -0.86
C LYS A 125 -3.05 -5.71 0.14
N PHE A 126 -4.28 -5.52 0.64
CA PHE A 126 -4.93 -6.42 1.59
C PHE A 126 -6.19 -7.04 0.97
N PRO A 127 -6.06 -7.88 -0.06
CA PRO A 127 -7.22 -8.52 -0.68
C PRO A 127 -8.00 -9.34 0.34
N CYS A 128 -9.32 -9.20 0.32
CA CYS A 128 -10.21 -9.90 1.23
C CYS A 128 -10.71 -11.22 0.64
N THR A 129 -11.16 -11.19 -0.62
CA THR A 129 -11.73 -12.37 -1.28
C THR A 129 -10.66 -13.39 -1.64
N LYS A 130 -11.06 -14.66 -1.80
CA LYS A 130 -10.17 -15.75 -2.20
C LYS A 130 -9.44 -15.45 -3.51
N ALA A 131 -10.18 -15.08 -4.55
CA ALA A 131 -9.59 -14.75 -5.86
C ALA A 131 -8.57 -13.61 -5.76
N GLY A 132 -8.84 -12.61 -4.92
CA GLY A 132 -7.93 -11.48 -4.76
C GLY A 132 -6.66 -11.83 -3.99
N LYS A 133 -6.74 -12.76 -3.03
CA LYS A 133 -5.57 -13.28 -2.31
C LYS A 133 -4.65 -14.08 -3.23
N GLU A 134 -5.22 -14.82 -4.18
CA GLU A 134 -4.47 -15.62 -5.16
C GLU A 134 -3.81 -14.74 -6.24
N LYS A 135 -4.50 -13.69 -6.71
CA LYS A 135 -4.04 -12.83 -7.81
C LYS A 135 -4.23 -11.33 -7.51
N PRO A 136 -3.54 -10.78 -6.51
CA PRO A 136 -3.72 -9.37 -6.12
C PRO A 136 -3.31 -8.37 -7.20
N GLY A 137 -2.36 -8.73 -8.07
CA GLY A 137 -1.90 -7.90 -9.19
C GLY A 137 -2.77 -7.93 -10.44
N SER A 138 -3.77 -8.83 -10.54
CA SER A 138 -4.58 -8.96 -11.76
C SER A 138 -5.77 -8.00 -11.83
N TYR A 139 -6.01 -7.20 -10.78
CA TYR A 139 -7.09 -6.23 -10.79
C TYR A 139 -6.71 -5.00 -11.63
N PRO A 140 -7.55 -4.55 -12.58
CA PRO A 140 -7.25 -3.41 -13.46
C PRO A 140 -6.81 -2.16 -12.69
N ASN A 141 -7.52 -1.79 -11.62
CA ASN A 141 -7.15 -0.64 -10.80
C ASN A 141 -5.75 -0.75 -10.17
N THR A 142 -5.30 -1.97 -9.84
CA THR A 142 -3.96 -2.19 -9.31
C THR A 142 -2.91 -2.06 -10.42
N GLN A 143 -3.18 -2.63 -11.59
CA GLN A 143 -2.30 -2.51 -12.76
C GLN A 143 -2.16 -1.06 -13.20
N ASP A 144 -3.27 -0.34 -13.34
CA ASP A 144 -3.30 1.08 -13.69
C ASP A 144 -2.52 1.91 -12.67
N GLN A 145 -2.69 1.62 -11.37
CA GLN A 145 -1.93 2.29 -10.31
C GLN A 145 -0.42 2.04 -10.45
N MET A 146 0.00 0.79 -10.67
CA MET A 146 1.42 0.45 -10.83
C MET A 146 2.01 1.09 -12.09
N ILE A 147 1.27 1.12 -13.21
CA ILE A 147 1.65 1.82 -14.45
C ILE A 147 1.83 3.32 -14.18
N ARG A 148 0.92 3.95 -13.44
CA ARG A 148 1.06 5.36 -13.06
C ARG A 148 2.30 5.58 -12.20
N TYR A 149 2.55 4.74 -11.19
CA TYR A 149 3.73 4.86 -10.34
C TYR A 149 5.05 4.67 -11.09
N LYS A 150 5.09 3.94 -12.22
CA LYS A 150 6.29 3.85 -13.07
C LYS A 150 6.76 5.23 -13.55
N GLN A 151 5.85 6.19 -13.66
CA GLN A 151 6.17 7.56 -14.07
C GLN A 151 6.99 8.33 -13.01
N LEU A 152 6.99 7.89 -11.75
CA LEU A 152 7.85 8.44 -10.69
C LEU A 152 9.33 8.06 -10.88
N GLY A 153 9.62 7.13 -11.79
CA GLY A 153 10.95 6.63 -12.05
C GLY A 153 11.50 5.79 -10.89
N GLY A 154 12.83 5.81 -10.75
CA GLY A 154 13.55 5.00 -9.79
C GLY A 154 14.24 3.78 -10.40
N LYS A 155 14.91 3.01 -9.55
CA LYS A 155 15.69 1.82 -9.92
C LYS A 155 14.84 0.54 -9.93
N CYS A 156 13.76 0.53 -9.16
CA CYS A 156 12.84 -0.61 -9.11
C CYS A 156 11.57 -0.33 -9.92
N ASN A 157 11.00 -1.38 -10.53
CA ASN A 157 9.58 -1.35 -10.87
C ASN A 157 8.75 -1.19 -9.59
N PRO A 158 7.67 -0.38 -9.60
CA PRO A 158 6.72 -0.33 -8.51
C PRO A 158 6.21 -1.72 -8.17
N ALA A 159 6.06 -1.99 -6.88
CA ALA A 159 5.67 -3.29 -6.38
C ALA A 159 4.46 -3.17 -5.47
N ILE A 160 3.61 -4.20 -5.47
CA ILE A 160 2.64 -4.38 -4.39
C ILE A 160 3.23 -5.29 -3.31
N VAL A 161 2.87 -5.04 -2.07
CA VAL A 161 3.23 -5.87 -0.92
C VAL A 161 1.97 -6.47 -0.33
N THR A 162 1.91 -7.80 -0.28
CA THR A 162 0.77 -8.53 0.25
C THR A 162 1.18 -9.45 1.39
N PRO A 163 0.28 -9.72 2.35
CA PRO A 163 0.59 -10.63 3.45
C PRO A 163 0.75 -12.09 2.99
N GLN A 164 0.06 -12.51 1.92
CA GLN A 164 0.08 -13.89 1.44
C GLN A 164 1.28 -14.19 0.52
N LEU A 165 1.60 -13.27 -0.40
CA LEU A 165 2.57 -13.52 -1.48
C LEU A 165 3.85 -12.68 -1.34
N GLY A 166 3.91 -11.78 -0.36
CA GLY A 166 5.05 -10.89 -0.18
C GLY A 166 5.10 -9.80 -1.24
N VAL A 167 6.30 -9.52 -1.75
CA VAL A 167 6.54 -8.49 -2.78
C VAL A 167 6.26 -9.03 -4.17
N ILE A 168 5.36 -8.38 -4.91
CA ILE A 168 5.01 -8.73 -6.28
C ILE A 168 5.37 -7.55 -7.18
N ARG A 169 6.08 -7.83 -8.27
CA ARG A 169 6.49 -6.88 -9.29
C ARG A 169 6.01 -7.37 -10.65
N ASP A 170 5.63 -6.42 -11.50
CA ASP A 170 5.47 -6.63 -12.94
C ASP A 170 6.77 -6.30 -13.68
#